data_AF-A0AAD5BX86-F1
#
_entry.id   AF-A0AAD5BX86-F1
#
_cell.length_a   1.000
_cell.length_b   1.000
_cell.length_c   1.000
_cell.angle_alpha   90.00
_cell.angle_beta   90.00
_cell.angle_gamma   90.00
#
_symmetry.space_group_name_H-M   'P 1'
#
loop_
_entity.id
_entity.type
_entity.pdbx_description
1 polymer ?
#
loop_
_entity_poly.entity_id
_entity_poly.type
_entity_poly.pdbx_seq_one_letter_code
_entity_poly.pdbx_strand_id
1 'polypeptide(L)'
;MSDCIVRISPSDGTVTGWVLLNELSKGLIRDGYIIDVLNGIAWDADNDRIFVTGKLWPKLYEIKLHPRKKPLPHPIERMCLQGPANPRVM
;
A
#
# COMPACT_ATOMS: atom_id res chain seq x y z
N MET A 1 10.05 -3.46 2.52
CA MET A 1 9.16 -2.76 1.57
C MET A 1 7.87 -2.47 2.29
N SER A 2 7.37 -1.23 2.23
CA SER A 2 6.10 -0.85 2.83
C SER A 2 5.00 -0.90 1.78
N ASP A 3 3.90 -1.59 2.08
CA ASP A 3 2.70 -1.60 1.24
C ASP A 3 1.66 -0.64 1.81
N CYS A 4 2.05 0.63 1.90
CA CYS A 4 1.22 1.70 2.42
C CYS A 4 0.89 2.72 1.33
N ILE A 5 -0.34 3.20 1.31
CA ILE A 5 -0.77 4.37 0.54
C ILE A 5 -1.09 5.49 1.53
N VAL A 6 -0.63 6.69 1.24
CA VAL A 6 -0.93 7.88 2.02
C VAL A 6 -2.06 8.68 1.36
N ARG A 7 -3.03 9.13 2.16
CA ARG A 7 -4.06 10.07 1.73
C ARG A 7 -3.60 11.48 2.09
N ILE A 8 -3.44 12.32 1.09
CA ILE A 8 -2.93 13.68 1.25
C ILE A 8 -4.03 14.66 0.82
N SER A 9 -4.24 15.69 1.64
CA SER A 9 -5.10 16.81 1.31
C SER A 9 -4.45 17.61 0.16
N PRO A 10 -5.14 17.80 -0.97
CA PRO A 10 -4.58 18.54 -2.11
C PRO A 10 -4.45 20.04 -1.84
N SER A 11 -5.15 20.60 -0.85
CA SER A 11 -5.14 22.04 -0.58
C SER A 11 -3.90 22.51 0.19
N ASP A 12 -3.35 21.67 1.05
CA ASP A 12 -2.31 22.05 2.02
C ASP A 12 -1.21 20.99 2.22
N GLY A 13 -1.32 19.82 1.58
CA GLY A 13 -0.35 18.74 1.72
C GLY A 13 -0.45 17.97 3.04
N THR A 14 -1.45 18.25 3.88
CA THR A 14 -1.64 17.54 5.15
C THR A 14 -1.94 16.06 4.90
N VAL A 15 -1.26 15.16 5.62
CA VAL A 15 -1.61 13.74 5.61
C VAL A 15 -2.91 13.53 6.39
N THR A 16 -3.95 13.07 5.69
CA THR A 16 -5.29 12.85 6.24
C THR A 16 -5.56 11.39 6.62
N GLY A 17 -4.69 10.47 6.19
CA GLY A 17 -4.78 9.07 6.59
C GLY A 17 -3.80 8.15 5.88
N TRP A 18 -3.78 6.90 6.35
CA TRP A 18 -2.96 5.82 5.81
C TRP A 18 -3.83 4.63 5.46
N VAL A 19 -3.56 4.03 4.31
CA VAL A 19 -4.17 2.79 3.83
C VAL A 19 -3.10 1.70 3.83
N LEU A 20 -3.38 0.59 4.50
CA LEU A 20 -2.45 -0.53 4.67
C LEU A 20 -2.88 -1.68 3.75
N LEU A 21 -2.03 -2.09 2.82
CA LEU A 21 -2.33 -3.11 1.80
C LEU A 21 -1.36 -4.30 1.82
N ASN A 22 -0.61 -4.46 2.92
CA ASN A 22 0.41 -5.50 3.09
C ASN A 22 -0.11 -6.94 2.96
N GLU A 23 -1.42 -7.17 3.03
CA GLU A 23 -1.98 -8.52 2.85
C GLU A 23 -2.09 -8.93 1.37
N LEU A 24 -2.13 -7.97 0.44
CA LEU A 24 -2.17 -8.27 -0.99
C LEU A 24 -0.84 -8.86 -1.49
N SER A 25 0.27 -8.18 -1.18
CA SER A 25 1.63 -8.63 -1.53
C SER A 25 1.98 -9.95 -0.84
N LYS A 26 1.68 -10.10 0.46
CA LYS A 26 1.84 -11.37 1.19
C LYS A 26 1.04 -12.50 0.56
N GLY A 27 -0.18 -12.22 0.10
CA GLY A 27 -1.00 -13.19 -0.62
C GLY A 27 -0.31 -13.68 -1.90
N LEU A 28 0.20 -12.75 -2.71
CA LEU A 28 0.94 -13.09 -3.95
C LEU A 28 2.21 -13.90 -3.68
N ILE A 29 2.99 -13.51 -2.67
CA ILE A 29 4.21 -14.25 -2.27
C ILE A 29 3.84 -15.66 -1.81
N ARG A 30 2.78 -15.80 -1.00
CA ARG A 30 2.29 -17.09 -0.53
C ARG A 30 1.80 -17.98 -1.68
N ASP A 31 1.24 -17.38 -2.73
CA ASP A 31 0.83 -18.07 -3.96
C ASP A 31 2.05 -18.46 -4.86
N GLY A 32 3.28 -18.13 -4.46
CA GLY A 32 4.51 -18.53 -5.15
C GLY A 32 5.00 -17.53 -6.22
N TYR A 33 4.42 -16.33 -6.29
CA TYR A 33 4.85 -15.33 -7.26
C TYR A 33 6.07 -14.54 -6.79
N ILE A 34 7.00 -14.31 -7.73
CA ILE A 34 8.07 -13.32 -7.56
C ILE A 34 7.49 -11.97 -7.98
N ILE A 35 7.37 -11.06 -7.02
CA ILE A 35 6.80 -9.72 -7.21
C ILE A 35 7.78 -8.65 -6.71
N ASP A 36 7.57 -7.42 -7.15
CA ASP A 36 8.23 -6.23 -6.61
C ASP A 36 7.17 -5.35 -5.90
N VAL A 37 7.46 -4.08 -5.66
CA VAL A 37 6.66 -3.17 -4.82
C VAL A 37 5.27 -2.86 -5.35
N LEU A 38 4.35 -2.55 -4.43
CA LEU A 38 3.12 -1.81 -4.73
C LEU A 38 3.45 -0.44 -5.37
N ASN A 39 2.71 -0.04 -6.41
CA ASN A 39 2.95 1.25 -7.08
C ASN A 39 1.74 1.81 -7.85
N GLY A 40 0.95 0.96 -8.50
CA GLY A 40 -0.16 1.42 -9.34
C GLY A 40 -1.43 1.66 -8.52
N ILE A 41 -2.02 2.86 -8.64
CA ILE A 41 -3.30 3.24 -8.03
C ILE A 41 -4.13 3.93 -9.11
N ALA A 42 -5.38 3.51 -9.30
CA ALA A 42 -6.33 4.15 -10.19
C ALA A 42 -7.69 4.33 -9.50
N TRP A 43 -8.37 5.42 -9.84
CA TRP A 43 -9.71 5.74 -9.36
C TRP A 43 -10.67 5.78 -10.54
N ASP A 44 -11.74 5.00 -10.45
CA ASP A 44 -12.90 5.04 -11.35
C ASP A 44 -14.03 5.78 -10.64
N ALA A 45 -14.17 7.07 -10.96
CA ALA A 45 -15.13 7.97 -10.33
C ALA A 45 -16.58 7.63 -10.67
N ASP A 46 -16.83 7.10 -11.87
CA ASP A 46 -18.18 6.82 -12.35
C ASP A 46 -18.82 5.66 -11.58
N ASN A 47 -17.99 4.71 -11.12
CA ASN A 47 -18.45 3.49 -10.43
C ASN A 47 -18.01 3.41 -8.96
N ASP A 48 -17.35 4.43 -8.42
CA ASP A 48 -16.84 4.46 -7.04
C ASP A 48 -15.82 3.33 -6.73
N ARG A 49 -14.90 3.04 -7.68
CA ARG A 49 -13.96 1.90 -7.56
C ARG A 49 -12.49 2.32 -7.50
N ILE A 50 -11.76 1.74 -6.55
CA ILE A 50 -10.30 1.90 -6.45
C ILE A 50 -9.63 0.65 -6.97
N PHE A 51 -8.68 0.80 -7.88
CA PHE A 51 -7.82 -0.29 -8.35
C PHE A 51 -6.38 -0.10 -7.87
N VAL A 52 -5.75 -1.20 -7.45
CA VAL A 52 -4.35 -1.22 -7.04
C VAL A 52 -3.59 -2.39 -7.66
N THR A 53 -2.31 -2.17 -7.94
CA THR A 53 -1.37 -3.19 -8.41
C THR A 53 0.07 -2.80 -8.04
N GLY A 54 1.04 -3.59 -8.49
CA GLY A 54 2.46 -3.37 -8.23
C GLY A 54 3.34 -3.79 -9.39
N LYS A 55 4.63 -3.51 -9.26
CA LYS A 55 5.65 -3.90 -10.22
C LYS A 55 5.77 -5.42 -10.25
N LEU A 56 5.66 -6.01 -11.43
CA LEU A 56 5.67 -7.47 -11.64
C LEU A 56 4.55 -8.22 -10.92
N TRP A 57 3.48 -7.54 -10.49
CA TRP A 57 2.34 -8.24 -9.90
C TRP A 57 1.57 -8.97 -11.00
N PRO A 58 1.21 -10.26 -10.81
CA PRO A 58 0.42 -11.01 -11.78
C PRO A 58 -1.08 -10.70 -11.70
N LYS A 59 -1.50 -9.84 -10.76
CA LYS A 59 -2.89 -9.52 -10.47
C LYS A 59 -3.08 -8.00 -10.32
N LEU A 60 -4.26 -7.54 -10.72
CA LEU A 60 -4.81 -6.22 -10.42
C LEU A 60 -6.01 -6.41 -9.49
N TYR A 61 -6.10 -5.60 -8.45
CA TYR A 61 -7.14 -5.71 -7.42
C TYR A 61 -8.07 -4.50 -7.49
N GLU A 62 -9.37 -4.73 -7.52
CA GLU A 62 -10.35 -3.76 -7.03
C GLU A 62 -10.38 -3.85 -5.49
N ILE A 63 -10.34 -2.72 -4.79
CA ILE A 63 -10.34 -2.69 -3.32
C ILE A 63 -11.42 -1.77 -2.77
N LYS A 64 -11.92 -2.11 -1.58
CA LYS A 64 -12.78 -1.25 -0.78
C LYS A 64 -12.11 -0.92 0.54
N LEU A 65 -12.09 0.37 0.89
CA LEU A 65 -11.46 0.84 2.12
C LEU A 65 -12.43 0.71 3.30
N HIS A 66 -11.91 0.23 4.42
CA HIS A 66 -12.67 0.14 5.67
C HIS A 66 -11.91 0.85 6.79
N PRO A 67 -12.61 1.63 7.64
CA PRO A 67 -12.01 2.18 8.84
C PRO A 67 -11.42 1.07 9.72
N ARG A 68 -10.17 1.26 10.11
CA ARG A 68 -9.47 0.28 10.94
C ARG A 68 -9.98 0.41 12.39
N LYS A 69 -10.59 -0.66 12.90
CA LYS A 69 -11.15 -0.69 14.28
C LYS A 69 -10.15 -1.14 15.34
N LYS A 70 -9.13 -1.91 14.94
CA LYS A 70 -8.13 -2.47 15.85
C LYS A 70 -6.93 -1.52 15.98
N PRO A 71 -6.21 -1.51 17.12
CA PRO A 71 -4.93 -0.81 17.26
C PRO A 71 -3.90 -1.29 16.26
N LEU A 72 -2.99 -0.41 15.82
CA LEU A 72 -1.89 -0.79 14.91
C LEU A 72 -0.94 -1.75 15.62
N PRO A 73 -0.41 -2.78 14.91
CA PRO A 73 0.55 -3.68 15.52
C PRO A 73 1.89 -2.98 15.81
N HIS A 74 2.20 -1.92 15.04
CA HIS A 74 3.39 -1.08 15.20
C HIS A 74 3.06 0.37 14.81
N PRO A 75 3.86 1.36 15.24
CA PRO A 75 3.70 2.75 14.80
C PRO A 75 3.75 2.88 13.27
N ILE A 76 3.01 3.85 12.72
CA ILE A 76 2.94 4.07 11.27
C ILE A 76 4.31 4.38 10.67
N GLU A 77 5.15 5.10 11.41
CA GLU A 77 6.51 5.44 11.03
C GLU A 77 7.31 4.18 10.72
N ARG A 78 7.18 3.16 11.58
CA ARG A 78 7.85 1.87 11.40
C ARG A 78 7.25 1.06 10.26
N MET A 79 5.95 1.16 10.03
CA MET A 79 5.26 0.36 9.01
C MET A 79 5.37 0.94 7.60
N CYS A 80 5.35 2.27 7.48
CA CYS A 80 5.14 2.98 6.22
C CYS A 80 6.27 3.93 5.84
N LEU A 81 7.01 4.48 6.81
CA LEU A 81 8.08 5.47 6.56
C LEU A 81 9.49 4.88 6.64
N GLN A 82 9.66 3.71 7.25
CA GLN A 82 10.93 3.00 7.20
C GLN A 82 11.05 2.31 5.83
N GLY A 83 11.91 2.88 4.98
CA GLY A 83 12.34 2.26 3.72
C GLY A 83 13.01 0.89 3.94
N PRO A 84 13.38 0.17 2.88
CA PRO A 84 14.19 -1.03 3.05
C PRO A 84 15.43 -0.67 3.89
N ALA A 85 15.79 -1.53 4.86
CA ALA A 85 17.11 -1.48 5.46
C ALA A 85 18.11 -1.49 4.31
N ASN A 86 18.73 -0.36 4.02
CA ASN A 86 19.66 -0.21 2.91
C ASN A 86 20.94 -0.98 3.26
N PRO A 87 21.23 -2.15 2.69
CA PRO A 87 22.49 -2.83 2.91
C PRO A 87 23.37 -2.51 1.71
N ARG A 88 23.75 -1.24 1.54
CA ARG A 88 24.77 -0.78 0.58
C ARG A 88 25.09 0.69 0.78
N VAL A 89 25.95 0.92 1.77
CA VAL A 89 27.10 1.81 1.59
C VAL A 89 28.32 0.93 1.83
N MET A 90 28.90 0.43 0.74
CA MET A 90 30.33 0.13 0.62
C MET A 90 30.87 1.12 -0.39
#